data_AF-A0A9R1XPJ1-F1
#
_entry.id   AF-A0A9R1XPJ1-F1
#
_cell.length_a   1.000
_cell.length_b   1.000
_cell.length_c   1.000
_cell.angle_alpha   90.00
_cell.angle_beta   90.00
_cell.angle_gamma   90.00
#
_symmetry.space_group_name_H-M   'P 1'
#
loop_
_entity.id
_entity.type
_entity.pdbx_description
1 polymer ?
#
loop_
_entity_poly.entity_id
_entity_poly.type
_entity_poly.pdbx_seq_one_letter_code
_entity_poly.pdbx_strand_id
1 'polypeptide(L)'
;MLTISVHLSTRMTMTDRNVTFISDLDNMRDDYTLKVCIMRLWRSVSKVNPTVVKSIEMILMDEMGTKIQASVYPKDFQKFDSKLKEDEAI
;
A
#
# COMPACT_ATOMS: atom_id res chain seq x y z
N MET A 1 -17.64 -3.07 -1.36
CA MET A 1 -16.34 -3.05 -0.65
C MET A 1 -15.33 -2.51 -1.66
N LEU A 2 -15.03 -1.21 -1.60
CA LEU A 2 -14.16 -0.54 -2.58
C LEU A 2 -12.71 -0.88 -2.26
N THR A 3 -12.05 -1.61 -3.17
CA THR A 3 -10.61 -1.85 -3.11
C THR A 3 -9.91 -0.66 -3.76
N ILE A 4 -9.37 0.25 -2.96
CA ILE A 4 -8.48 1.30 -3.46
C ILE A 4 -7.13 0.62 -3.78
N SER A 5 -6.85 0.45 -5.06
CA SER A 5 -5.57 -0.09 -5.53
C SER A 5 -4.52 1.01 -5.49
N VAL A 6 -3.87 1.20 -4.35
CA VAL A 6 -2.76 2.15 -4.22
C VAL A 6 -1.58 1.59 -5.01
N HIS A 7 -1.22 2.23 -6.13
CA HIS A 7 -0.04 1.84 -6.89
C HIS A 7 1.22 2.40 -6.21
N LEU A 8 1.83 1.62 -5.33
CA LEU A 8 3.13 2.00 -4.76
C LEU A 8 4.17 2.08 -5.89
N SER A 9 4.90 3.19 -6.04
CA SER A 9 5.97 3.29 -7.03
C SER A 9 7.32 3.29 -6.34
N THR A 10 8.18 2.33 -6.68
CA THR A 10 9.51 2.16 -6.07
C THR A 10 10.63 2.89 -6.79
N ARG A 11 10.31 3.95 -7.54
CA ARG A 11 11.30 4.88 -8.13
C ARG A 11 11.01 6.31 -7.67
N MET A 12 11.65 6.71 -6.58
CA MET A 12 11.79 8.11 -6.21
C MET A 12 12.88 8.74 -7.08
N THR A 13 12.49 9.34 -8.20
CA THR A 13 13.29 10.43 -8.77
C THR A 13 12.92 11.67 -7.97
N MET A 14 13.91 12.39 -7.39
CA MET A 14 13.75 13.70 -6.74
C MET A 14 13.32 14.75 -7.77
N THR A 15 12.10 14.61 -8.26
CA THR A 15 11.34 15.66 -8.92
C THR A 15 10.15 15.85 -8.00
N ASP A 16 10.03 17.04 -7.42
CA ASP A 16 8.93 17.55 -6.61
C ASP A 16 7.57 16.90 -6.96
N ARG A 17 7.27 15.74 -6.37
CA ARG A 17 5.98 15.07 -6.51
C ARG A 17 5.20 15.44 -5.26
N ASN A 18 4.13 16.19 -5.47
CA ASN A 18 3.26 16.67 -4.41
C ASN A 18 2.77 15.48 -3.57
N VAL A 19 3.23 15.36 -2.33
CA VAL A 19 2.80 14.31 -1.40
C VAL A 19 1.35 14.61 -1.04
N THR A 20 0.48 13.61 -1.18
CA THR A 20 -0.94 13.72 -0.85
C THR A 20 -1.21 13.07 0.50
N PHE A 21 -2.05 13.67 1.34
CA PHE A 21 -2.52 13.05 2.58
C PHE A 21 -3.63 12.05 2.29
N ILE A 22 -3.81 11.06 3.17
CA ILE A 22 -4.84 10.02 2.98
C ILE A 22 -6.24 10.65 2.96
N SER A 23 -6.46 11.72 3.74
CA SER A 23 -7.73 12.46 3.78
C SER A 23 -8.11 13.11 2.46
N ASP A 24 -7.14 13.36 1.59
CA ASP A 24 -7.30 14.14 0.36
C ASP A 24 -7.41 13.24 -0.88
N LEU A 25 -7.48 11.92 -0.67
CA LEU A 25 -7.67 10.94 -1.73
C LEU A 25 -9.06 11.11 -2.38
N ASP A 26 -9.07 11.26 -3.70
CA ASP A 26 -10.26 11.25 -4.54
C ASP A 26 -10.31 9.93 -5.31
N ASN A 27 -11.45 9.24 -5.25
CA ASN A 27 -11.66 7.96 -5.94
C ASN A 27 -11.66 8.09 -7.48
N MET A 28 -11.71 9.31 -8.02
CA MET A 28 -11.67 9.58 -9.46
C MET A 28 -10.24 9.67 -10.01
N ARG A 29 -9.21 9.66 -9.16
CA ARG A 29 -7.80 9.70 -9.55
C ARG A 29 -7.05 8.51 -8.95
N ASP A 30 -6.00 8.13 -9.64
CA ASP A 30 -5.20 6.93 -9.34
C ASP A 30 -3.69 7.22 -9.25
N ASP A 31 -3.27 8.44 -9.54
CA ASP A 31 -1.87 8.88 -9.63
C ASP A 31 -1.37 9.61 -8.37
N TYR A 32 -1.64 9.03 -7.19
CA TYR A 32 -1.20 9.61 -5.91
C TYR A 32 0.19 9.15 -5.47
N THR A 33 0.93 10.07 -4.85
CA THR A 33 2.13 9.76 -4.06
C THR A 33 1.83 10.02 -2.60
N LEU A 34 1.88 8.97 -1.79
CA LEU A 34 1.64 9.04 -0.34
C LEU A 34 2.97 8.88 0.40
N LYS A 35 3.12 9.55 1.54
CA LYS A 35 4.18 9.30 2.52
C LYS A 35 3.54 8.67 3.74
N VAL A 36 3.86 7.41 4.00
CA VAL A 36 3.12 6.60 5.00
C VAL A 36 4.04 5.65 5.74
N CYS A 37 3.65 5.25 6.94
CA CYS A 37 4.27 4.16 7.68
C CYS A 37 3.38 2.91 7.65
N ILE A 38 4.00 1.74 7.47
CA ILE A 38 3.30 0.45 7.53
C ILE A 38 3.11 0.06 8.99
N MET A 39 1.91 0.27 9.51
CA MET A 39 1.57 -0.05 10.91
C MET A 39 1.34 -1.54 11.15
N ARG A 40 0.84 -2.25 10.14
CA ARG A 40 0.61 -3.70 10.16
C ARG A 40 0.78 -4.28 8.77
N LEU A 41 1.31 -5.49 8.69
CA LEU A 41 1.55 -6.21 7.46
C LEU A 41 1.20 -7.70 7.65
N TRP A 42 0.35 -8.26 6.79
CA TRP A 42 0.02 -9.69 6.84
C TRP A 42 -0.26 -10.26 5.46
N ARG A 43 -0.16 -11.59 5.34
CA ARG A 43 -0.48 -12.32 4.10
C ARG A 43 -1.88 -12.92 4.22
N SER A 44 -2.76 -12.57 3.29
CA SER A 44 -4.08 -13.19 3.16
C SER A 44 -3.97 -14.45 2.30
N VAL A 45 -4.44 -15.59 2.80
CA VAL A 45 -4.37 -16.88 2.10
C VAL A 45 -5.72 -17.30 1.52
N SER A 46 -5.70 -18.18 0.52
CA SER A 46 -6.92 -18.70 -0.07
C SER A 46 -7.66 -19.64 0.88
N LYS A 47 -8.97 -19.39 1.04
CA LYS A 47 -9.87 -20.29 1.80
C LYS A 47 -9.96 -21.70 1.20
N VAL A 48 -9.74 -21.83 -0.10
CA VAL A 48 -9.82 -23.12 -0.83
C VAL A 48 -8.48 -23.86 -0.78
N ASN A 49 -7.36 -23.13 -0.79
CA ASN A 49 -6.03 -23.71 -0.72
C ASN A 49 -5.11 -22.80 0.13
N PRO A 50 -4.88 -23.12 1.41
CA PRO A 50 -4.09 -22.30 2.34
C PRO A 50 -2.63 -22.08 1.92
N THR A 51 -2.10 -22.86 0.98
CA THR A 51 -0.74 -22.68 0.43
C THR A 51 -0.64 -21.48 -0.53
N VAL A 52 -1.78 -20.98 -1.03
CA VAL A 52 -1.84 -19.87 -1.99
C VAL A 52 -2.07 -18.55 -1.26
N VAL A 53 -1.09 -17.66 -1.32
CA VAL A 53 -1.23 -16.28 -0.86
C VAL A 53 -2.02 -15.48 -1.90
N LYS A 54 -3.15 -14.90 -1.48
CA LYS A 54 -4.04 -14.08 -2.31
C LYS A 54 -3.62 -12.61 -2.39
N SER A 55 -3.10 -12.08 -1.29
CA SER A 55 -2.68 -10.68 -1.20
C SER A 55 -1.75 -10.48 -0.01
N ILE A 56 -0.93 -9.44 -0.09
CA ILE A 56 -0.26 -8.85 1.07
C ILE A 56 -1.13 -7.68 1.50
N GLU A 57 -1.65 -7.73 2.70
CA GLU A 57 -2.51 -6.72 3.29
C GLU A 57 -1.72 -5.86 4.25
N MET A 58 -2.06 -4.58 4.33
CA MET A 58 -1.39 -3.64 5.23
C MET A 58 -2.32 -2.56 5.76
N ILE A 59 -2.00 -2.04 6.94
CA ILE A 59 -2.53 -0.77 7.45
C ILE A 59 -1.45 0.29 7.30
N LEU A 60 -1.75 1.33 6.52
CA LEU A 60 -0.88 2.48 6.31
C LEU A 60 -1.35 3.64 7.18
N MET A 61 -0.41 4.44 7.68
CA MET A 61 -0.70 5.67 8.42
C MET A 61 0.12 6.83 7.84
N ASP A 62 -0.51 7.98 7.58
CA ASP A 62 0.20 9.20 7.18
C ASP A 62 0.67 10.03 8.38
N GLU A 63 1.36 11.14 8.13
CA GLU A 63 1.90 12.03 9.16
C GLU A 63 0.81 12.70 10.02
N MET A 64 -0.42 12.78 9.53
CA MET A 64 -1.57 13.32 10.27
C MET A 64 -2.21 12.26 11.19
N GLY A 65 -1.74 11.01 11.14
CA GLY A 65 -2.29 9.88 11.89
C GLY A 65 -3.51 9.24 11.23
N THR A 66 -3.86 9.64 10.00
CA THR A 66 -4.95 9.05 9.24
C THR A 66 -4.55 7.65 8.79
N LYS A 67 -5.47 6.68 8.89
CA LYS A 67 -5.20 5.28 8.55
C LYS A 67 -6.00 4.82 7.35
N ILE A 68 -5.38 4.01 6.49
CA ILE A 68 -6.06 3.32 5.39
C ILE A 68 -5.58 1.87 5.29
N GLN A 69 -6.48 0.97 4.88
CA GLN A 69 -6.11 -0.40 4.54
C GLN A 69 -5.75 -0.46 3.05
N ALA A 70 -4.63 -1.11 2.73
CA ALA A 70 -4.20 -1.36 1.37
C ALA A 70 -3.86 -2.84 1.15
N SER A 71 -3.93 -3.27 -0.10
CA SER A 71 -3.65 -4.64 -0.51
C SER A 71 -2.74 -4.63 -1.73
N VAL A 72 -1.69 -5.45 -1.71
CA VAL A 72 -0.89 -5.78 -2.89
C VAL A 72 -1.35 -7.13 -3.40
N TYR A 73 -1.53 -7.26 -4.71
CA TYR A 73 -1.98 -8.51 -5.37
C TYR A 73 -0.80 -9.27 -5.99
N PRO A 74 -0.95 -10.58 -6.28
CA PRO A 74 0.17 -11.45 -6.65
C PRO A 74 0.97 -10.97 -7.86
N LYS A 75 0.32 -10.29 -8.81
CA LYS A 75 0.95 -9.69 -10.00
C LYS A 75 2.05 -8.68 -9.64
N ASP A 76 1.98 -8.08 -8.45
CA ASP A 76 2.87 -7.02 -7.98
C ASP A 76 3.82 -7.48 -6.85
N PHE A 77 3.72 -8.74 -6.39
CA PHE A 77 4.54 -9.25 -5.27
C PHE A 77 6.03 -9.09 -5.53
N GLN A 78 6.51 -9.48 -6.72
CA GLN A 78 7.94 -9.39 -7.04
C GLN A 78 8.49 -7.97 -6.90
N LYS A 79 7.66 -6.94 -7.09
CA LYS A 79 8.08 -5.53 -7.03
C LYS A 79 8.15 -4.99 -5.59
N PHE A 80 7.34 -5.51 -4.67
CA PHE A 80 7.14 -4.94 -3.33
C PHE A 80 7.44 -5.88 -2.16
N ASP A 81 7.42 -7.19 -2.34
CA ASP A 81 7.51 -8.15 -1.22
C ASP A 81 8.77 -7.96 -0.37
N SER A 82 9.91 -7.60 -0.99
CA SER A 82 11.16 -7.35 -0.28
C SER A 82 11.28 -5.95 0.34
N LYS A 83 10.32 -5.06 0.10
CA LYS A 83 10.37 -3.63 0.46
C LYS A 83 9.31 -3.23 1.49
N LEU A 84 8.34 -4.10 1.76
CA LEU A 84 7.29 -3.86 2.75
C LEU A 84 7.72 -4.47 4.08
N LYS A 85 7.84 -3.63 5.11
CA LYS A 85 8.11 -4.05 6.49
C LYS A 85 7.28 -3.24 7.46
N GLU A 86 6.85 -3.87 8.55
CA GLU A 86 6.19 -3.15 9.64
C GLU A 86 7.13 -2.12 10.25
N ASP A 87 6.55 -1.02 10.74
CA ASP A 87 7.22 0.14 11.34
C ASP A 87 8.21 0.87 10.43
N GLU A 88 8.19 0.57 9.13
CA GLU A 88 8.99 1.26 8.10
C GLU A 88 8.13 2.30 7.37
N ALA A 89 8.67 3.53 7.26
CA ALA A 89 8.08 4.60 6.47
C ALA A 89 8.55 4.51 5.01
N ILE A 90 7.61 4.66 4.07
CA ILE A 90 7.83 4.50 2.62
C ILE A 90 7.19 5.63 1.81
#